data_AF-H3KGM6-F1
#
_entry.id   AF-H3KGM6-F1
#
_cell.length_a   1.000
_cell.length_b   1.000
_cell.length_c   1.000
_cell.angle_alpha   90.00
_cell.angle_beta   90.00
_cell.angle_gamma   90.00
#
_symmetry.space_group_name_H-M   'P 1'
#
loop_
_entity.id
_entity.type
_entity.pdbx_description
1 polymer ?
#
loop_
_entity_poly.entity_id
_entity_poly.type
_entity_poly.pdbx_seq_one_letter_code
_entity_poly.pdbx_strand_id
1 'polypeptide(L)'
;FDLPKEHHARTPADIERFYAASTLSPDARRIAARIWSEVSRAEAAVHGMDLSEVHFHEIGRRANIYAVGMIAELFVKAGVERFVVSPIPLADNEVECAHGTVPYPAPALAAML
;
A
#
# COMPACT_ATOMS: atom_id res chain seq x y z
N PHE A 1 3.49 -19.01 -5.19
CA PHE A 1 4.27 -18.81 -3.96
C PHE A 1 3.29 -18.64 -2.82
N ASP A 2 3.26 -19.58 -1.88
CA ASP A 2 2.44 -19.46 -0.68
C ASP A 2 3.27 -18.73 0.37
N LEU A 3 2.89 -17.50 0.70
CA LEU A 3 3.55 -16.70 1.73
C LEU A 3 2.74 -16.85 3.02
N PRO A 4 3.39 -17.16 4.16
CA PRO A 4 2.68 -17.32 5.42
C PRO A 4 1.80 -16.10 5.73
N LYS A 5 0.61 -16.35 6.31
CA LYS A 5 -0.26 -15.27 6.79
C LYS A 5 0.50 -14.52 7.89
N GLU A 6 0.61 -13.20 7.72
CA GLU A 6 1.20 -12.32 8.73
C GLU A 6 0.05 -11.79 9.58
N HIS A 7 0.09 -12.05 10.89
CA HIS A 7 -0.94 -11.62 11.83
C HIS A 7 -0.60 -10.30 12.55
N HIS A 8 0.42 -9.60 12.08
CA HIS A 8 0.88 -8.35 12.70
C HIS A 8 0.42 -7.14 11.88
N ALA A 9 -0.49 -6.37 12.47
CA ALA A 9 -0.80 -5.02 12.04
C ALA A 9 0.51 -4.20 11.97
N ARG A 10 0.71 -3.44 10.89
CA ARG A 10 1.87 -2.55 10.76
C ARG A 10 1.43 -1.10 10.69
N THR A 11 2.15 -0.23 11.39
CA THR A 11 1.97 1.21 11.27
C THR A 11 2.72 1.75 10.05
N PRO A 12 2.37 2.95 9.54
CA PRO A 12 3.19 3.65 8.54
C PRO A 12 4.65 3.82 8.98
N ALA A 13 4.89 4.05 10.28
CA ALA A 13 6.23 4.18 10.84
C ALA A 13 7.04 2.87 10.75
N ASP A 14 6.39 1.71 10.93
CA ASP A 14 7.06 0.41 10.75
C ASP A 14 7.49 0.21 9.30
N ILE A 15 6.66 0.61 8.35
CA ILE A 15 6.96 0.55 6.91
C ILE A 15 8.13 1.46 6.55
N GLU A 16 8.15 2.69 7.08
CA GLU A 16 9.26 3.62 6.88
C GLU A 16 10.59 3.03 7.38
N ARG A 17 10.60 2.35 8.53
CA ARG A 17 11.79 1.65 9.03
C ARG A 17 12.27 0.55 8.09
N PHE A 18 11.37 -0.22 7.46
CA PHE A 18 11.76 -1.21 6.45
C PHE A 18 12.51 -0.57 5.27
N TYR A 19 12.03 0.57 4.78
CA TYR A 19 12.71 1.28 3.70
C TYR A 19 14.01 1.95 4.15
N ALA A 20 14.05 2.50 5.36
CA ALA A 20 15.26 3.10 5.92
C ALA A 20 16.42 2.08 5.99
N ALA A 21 16.11 0.84 6.37
CA ALA A 21 17.05 -0.27 6.46
C ALA A 21 17.36 -0.97 5.11
N SER A 22 16.69 -0.58 4.02
CA SER A 22 16.85 -1.20 2.70
C SER A 22 17.98 -0.58 1.88
N THR A 23 18.29 -1.17 0.72
CA THR A 23 19.22 -0.60 -0.28
C THR A 23 18.52 0.27 -1.33
N LEU A 24 17.24 0.63 -1.14
CA LEU A 24 16.50 1.51 -2.05
C LEU A 24 17.17 2.89 -2.14
N SER A 25 17.20 3.44 -3.35
CA SER A 25 17.70 4.80 -3.59
C SER A 25 16.87 5.84 -2.83
N PRO A 26 17.46 7.01 -2.48
CA PRO A 26 16.71 8.09 -1.82
C PRO A 26 15.44 8.49 -2.57
N ASP A 27 15.49 8.51 -3.90
CA ASP A 27 14.34 8.86 -4.75
C ASP A 27 13.25 7.80 -4.70
N ALA A 28 13.62 6.52 -4.73
CA ALA A 28 12.66 5.42 -4.59
C ALA A 28 11.99 5.44 -3.22
N ARG A 29 12.74 5.73 -2.15
CA ARG A 29 12.17 5.89 -0.80
C ARG A 29 11.16 7.04 -0.75
N ARG A 30 11.45 8.17 -1.41
CA ARG A 30 10.50 9.30 -1.50
C ARG A 30 9.22 8.93 -2.25
N ILE A 31 9.32 8.19 -3.36
CA ILE A 31 8.14 7.71 -4.10
C ILE A 31 7.34 6.72 -3.24
N ALA A 32 8.00 5.73 -2.64
CA ALA A 32 7.33 4.75 -1.78
C ALA A 32 6.62 5.42 -0.61
N ALA A 33 7.26 6.39 0.06
CA ALA A 33 6.66 7.16 1.15
C ALA A 33 5.39 7.91 0.70
N ARG A 34 5.39 8.50 -0.50
CA ARG A 34 4.19 9.14 -1.07
C ARG A 34 3.06 8.15 -1.30
N ILE A 35 3.36 6.97 -1.86
CA ILE A 35 2.36 5.91 -2.06
C ILE A 35 1.73 5.50 -0.73
N TRP A 36 2.55 5.20 0.28
CA TRP A 36 2.03 4.85 1.60
C TRP A 36 1.26 5.98 2.26
N SER A 37 1.64 7.23 2.04
CA SER A 37 0.90 8.38 2.55
C SER A 37 -0.53 8.47 1.99
N GLU A 38 -0.72 8.18 0.70
CA GLU A 38 -2.08 8.14 0.12
C GLU A 38 -2.89 6.96 0.66
N VAL A 39 -2.28 5.79 0.77
CA VAL A 39 -2.93 4.61 1.35
C VAL A 39 -3.33 4.86 2.81
N SER A 40 -2.44 5.45 3.62
CA SER A 40 -2.76 5.81 5.01
C SER A 40 -3.93 6.78 5.11
N ARG A 41 -4.02 7.78 4.21
CA ARG A 41 -5.13 8.72 4.19
C ARG A 41 -6.46 8.02 3.90
N ALA A 42 -6.47 7.10 2.94
CA ALA A 42 -7.66 6.35 2.59
C ALA A 42 -8.13 5.44 3.75
N GLU A 43 -7.20 4.73 4.39
CA GLU A 43 -7.52 3.89 5.56
C GLU A 43 -8.03 4.72 6.74
N ALA A 44 -7.36 5.84 7.06
CA ALA A 44 -7.81 6.75 8.11
C ALA A 44 -9.25 7.23 7.88
N ALA A 45 -9.57 7.60 6.63
CA ALA A 45 -10.91 8.07 6.26
C ALA A 45 -11.97 6.98 6.40
N VAL A 46 -11.69 5.77 5.91
CA VAL A 46 -12.63 4.62 5.99
C VAL A 46 -12.88 4.19 7.43
N HIS A 47 -11.86 4.26 8.27
CA HIS A 47 -11.95 3.89 9.68
C HIS A 47 -12.37 5.03 10.61
N GLY A 48 -12.48 6.26 10.11
CA GLY A 48 -12.84 7.44 10.90
C GLY A 48 -11.84 7.76 12.02
N MET A 49 -10.54 7.54 11.77
CA MET A 49 -9.46 7.71 12.74
C MET A 49 -8.42 8.74 12.28
N ASP A 50 -7.59 9.20 13.20
CA ASP A 50 -6.47 10.08 12.85
C ASP A 50 -5.39 9.32 12.08
N LEU A 51 -4.65 10.02 11.21
CA LEU A 51 -3.58 9.42 10.39
C LEU A 51 -2.50 8.74 11.24
N SER A 52 -2.26 9.23 12.47
CA SER A 52 -1.31 8.66 13.42
C SER A 52 -1.77 7.33 14.03
N GLU A 53 -3.04 7.00 13.94
CA GLU A 53 -3.65 5.80 14.51
C GLU A 53 -3.81 4.67 13.47
N VAL A 54 -3.40 4.92 12.21
CA VAL A 54 -3.55 3.95 11.12
C VAL A 54 -2.72 2.68 11.37
N HIS A 55 -3.40 1.54 11.25
CA HIS A 55 -2.82 0.21 11.31
C HIS A 55 -3.23 -0.60 10.09
N PHE A 56 -2.25 -1.06 9.32
CA PHE A 56 -2.49 -1.85 8.13
C PHE A 56 -2.55 -3.35 8.47
N HIS A 57 -3.71 -3.96 8.30
CA HIS A 57 -3.90 -5.41 8.49
C HIS A 57 -3.61 -6.18 7.21
N GLU A 58 -4.30 -5.85 6.11
CA GLU A 58 -4.14 -6.53 4.83
C GLU A 58 -3.01 -5.94 4.00
N ILE A 59 -3.01 -4.62 3.85
CA ILE A 59 -2.10 -3.94 2.92
C ILE A 59 -0.67 -3.86 3.47
N GLY A 60 -0.51 -3.89 4.78
CA GLY A 60 0.78 -3.78 5.48
C GLY A 60 1.67 -5.01 5.40
N ARG A 61 1.30 -6.05 4.65
CA ARG A 61 2.09 -7.29 4.51
C ARG A 61 3.44 -7.03 3.84
N ARG A 62 4.47 -7.78 4.23
CA ARG A 62 5.84 -7.62 3.66
C ARG A 62 5.88 -7.69 2.14
N ALA A 63 5.07 -8.55 1.53
CA ALA A 63 5.00 -8.67 0.07
C ALA A 63 4.64 -7.34 -0.60
N ASN A 64 3.69 -6.59 -0.03
CA ASN A 64 3.27 -5.30 -0.55
C ASN A 64 4.34 -4.23 -0.30
N ILE A 65 4.97 -4.23 0.88
CA ILE A 65 6.09 -3.33 1.21
C ILE A 65 7.23 -3.53 0.20
N TYR A 66 7.60 -4.78 -0.09
CA TYR A 66 8.61 -5.09 -1.10
C TYR A 66 8.17 -4.69 -2.50
N ALA A 67 6.93 -5.01 -2.91
CA ALA A 67 6.42 -4.66 -4.23
C ALA A 67 6.45 -3.14 -4.46
N VAL A 68 5.92 -2.35 -3.54
CA VAL A 68 5.93 -0.87 -3.62
C VAL A 68 7.36 -0.34 -3.68
N GLY A 69 8.26 -0.83 -2.83
CA GLY A 69 9.66 -0.40 -2.83
C GLY A 69 10.38 -0.72 -4.15
N MET A 70 10.21 -1.94 -4.67
CA MET A 70 10.84 -2.37 -5.91
C MET A 70 10.26 -1.67 -7.14
N ILE A 71 8.96 -1.41 -7.17
CA ILE A 71 8.31 -0.62 -8.23
C ILE A 71 8.84 0.82 -8.20
N ALA A 72 8.95 1.44 -7.02
CA ALA A 72 9.50 2.78 -6.88
C ALA A 72 10.95 2.86 -7.39
N GLU A 73 11.79 1.88 -7.04
CA GLU A 73 13.17 1.79 -7.53
C GLU A 73 13.25 1.59 -9.04
N LEU A 74 12.38 0.75 -9.60
CA LEU A 74 12.28 0.56 -11.05
C LEU A 74 11.89 1.86 -11.75
N PHE A 75 10.91 2.60 -11.22
CA PHE A 75 10.45 3.87 -11.79
C PHE A 75 11.57 4.91 -11.83
N VAL A 76 12.35 5.02 -10.74
CA VAL A 76 13.51 5.90 -10.68
C VAL A 76 14.56 5.48 -11.71
N LYS A 77 14.95 4.21 -11.72
CA LYS A 77 16.01 3.70 -12.61
C LYS A 77 15.64 3.78 -14.10
N ALA A 78 14.37 3.56 -14.42
CA ALA A 78 13.87 3.67 -15.79
C ALA A 78 13.67 5.12 -16.23
N GLY A 79 13.79 6.10 -15.32
CA GLY A 79 13.58 7.52 -15.64
C GLY A 79 12.15 7.77 -16.14
N VAL A 80 11.15 7.15 -15.51
CA VAL A 80 9.76 7.24 -15.98
C VAL A 80 9.23 8.67 -15.82
N GLU A 81 9.11 9.39 -16.92
CA GLU A 81 8.53 10.74 -16.95
C GLU A 81 7.00 10.72 -17.03
N ARG A 82 6.43 9.66 -17.61
CA ARG A 82 4.98 9.51 -17.78
C ARG A 82 4.57 8.05 -17.63
N PHE A 83 3.57 7.82 -16.78
CA PHE A 83 2.93 6.52 -16.59
C PHE A 83 1.46 6.63 -16.97
N VAL A 84 1.02 5.81 -17.92
CA VAL A 84 -0.37 5.81 -18.42
C VAL A 84 -0.89 4.38 -18.30
N VAL A 85 -2.09 4.25 -17.76
CA VAL A 85 -2.80 2.98 -17.63
C VAL A 85 -4.18 3.11 -18.24
N SER A 86 -4.71 2.00 -18.75
CA SER A 86 -6.15 1.90 -19.06
C SER A 86 -6.97 2.05 -17.77
N PRO A 87 -8.30 2.27 -17.85
CA PRO A 87 -9.16 2.22 -16.67
C PRO A 87 -8.88 0.98 -15.82
N ILE A 88 -8.86 1.16 -14.51
CA ILE A 88 -8.66 0.05 -13.56
C ILE A 88 -9.87 -0.87 -13.68
N PRO A 89 -9.69 -2.19 -13.89
CA PRO A 89 -10.82 -3.11 -13.97
C PRO A 89 -11.50 -3.17 -12.60
N LEU A 90 -12.72 -2.65 -12.53
CA LEU A 90 -13.61 -2.79 -11.38
C LEU A 90 -14.58 -3.94 -11.64
N ALA A 91 -14.91 -4.70 -10.60
CA ALA A 91 -15.83 -5.83 -10.68
C ALA A 91 -16.78 -5.82 -9.48
N ASP A 92 -18.01 -6.26 -9.68
CA ASP A 92 -19.07 -6.26 -8.66
C ASP A 92 -19.03 -7.54 -7.81
N ASN A 93 -17.89 -7.81 -7.17
CA ASN A 93 -17.66 -9.00 -6.36
C ASN A 93 -17.36 -8.64 -4.89
N GLU A 94 -17.13 -9.65 -4.06
CA GLU A 94 -16.71 -9.50 -2.67
C GLU A 94 -15.31 -10.10 -2.44
N VAL A 95 -14.62 -9.64 -1.39
CA VAL A 95 -13.32 -10.15 -0.95
C VAL A 95 -13.39 -10.52 0.52
N GLU A 96 -12.84 -11.69 0.88
CA GLU A 96 -12.63 -12.09 2.27
C GLU A 96 -11.29 -11.56 2.79
N CYS A 97 -11.32 -10.83 3.90
CA CYS A 97 -10.14 -10.26 4.56
C CYS A 97 -10.27 -10.28 6.10
N ALA A 98 -9.35 -9.63 6.82
CA ALA A 98 -9.42 -9.56 8.28
C ALA A 98 -10.62 -8.75 8.77
N HIS A 99 -11.19 -7.90 7.90
CA HIS A 99 -12.43 -7.17 8.12
C HIS A 99 -13.70 -7.98 7.76
N GLY A 100 -13.57 -9.29 7.50
CA GLY A 100 -14.66 -10.15 7.03
C GLY A 100 -14.83 -10.05 5.52
N THR A 101 -16.07 -10.23 5.04
CA THR A 101 -16.41 -10.12 3.62
C THR A 101 -16.79 -8.67 3.30
N VAL A 102 -16.07 -8.05 2.37
CA VAL A 102 -16.25 -6.64 1.96
C VAL A 102 -16.44 -6.54 0.44
N PRO A 103 -17.10 -5.48 -0.08
CA PRO A 103 -17.21 -5.30 -1.53
C PRO A 103 -15.83 -5.11 -2.18
N TYR A 104 -15.75 -5.47 -3.46
CA TYR A 104 -14.63 -5.15 -4.34
C TYR A 104 -14.98 -3.90 -5.18
N PRO A 105 -14.09 -2.90 -5.28
CA PRO A 105 -12.84 -2.77 -4.54
C PRO A 105 -13.06 -2.60 -3.03
N ALA A 106 -12.10 -3.07 -2.23
CA ALA A 106 -12.16 -2.89 -0.78
C ALA A 106 -12.28 -1.40 -0.42
N PRO A 107 -12.94 -1.03 0.70
CA PRO A 107 -13.34 0.36 0.98
C PRO A 107 -12.22 1.40 0.86
N ALA A 108 -11.00 1.10 1.32
CA ALA A 108 -9.87 2.02 1.19
C ALA A 108 -9.47 2.28 -0.27
N LEU A 109 -9.47 1.24 -1.12
CA LEU A 109 -9.25 1.41 -2.56
C LEU A 109 -10.41 2.17 -3.21
N ALA A 110 -11.66 1.89 -2.82
CA ALA A 110 -12.83 2.61 -3.32
C ALA A 110 -12.77 4.12 -3.03
N ALA A 111 -12.23 4.51 -1.87
CA ALA A 111 -12.06 5.92 -1.48
C ALA A 111 -10.95 6.67 -2.25
N MET A 112 -10.08 5.94 -2.97
CA MET A 112 -8.98 6.50 -3.75
C MET A 112 -9.31 6.65 -5.25
N LEU A 113 -10.42 6.08 -5.70
CA LEU A 113 -10.90 6.11 -7.10
C LEU A 113 -11.82 7.31 -7.33
#